data_AF-A0A0F5ASI6-F1
#
_entry.id   AF-A0A0F5ASI6-F1
#
_cell.length_a   1.000
_cell.length_b   1.000
_cell.length_c   1.000
_cell.angle_alpha   90.00
_cell.angle_beta   90.00
_cell.angle_gamma   90.00
#
_symmetry.space_group_name_H-M   'P 1'
#
loop_
_entity.id
_entity.type
_entity.pdbx_description
1 polymer ?
#
loop_
_entity_poly.entity_id
_entity_poly.type
_entity_poly.pdbx_seq_one_letter_code
_entity_poly.pdbx_strand_id
1 'polypeptide(L)' 'MLLSGCAKTTETEVRVVNKLPPAGLVVPCDKPAVNGTWPAVIAEDIPNLKAALSECAGQVEDYLNWREQQARNNQTEKDQ' A
#
# COMPACT_ATOMS: atom_id res chain seq x y z
N MET A 1 -41.13 -31.66 -35.61
CA MET A 1 -41.03 -30.32 -35.00
C MET A 1 -39.77 -30.30 -34.16
N LEU A 2 -38.69 -29.64 -34.62
CA LEU A 2 -37.47 -29.48 -33.82
C LEU A 2 -37.55 -28.14 -33.09
N LEU A 3 -37.57 -28.17 -31.76
CA LEU A 3 -37.44 -27.00 -30.91
C LEU A 3 -35.96 -26.61 -30.86
N SER A 4 -35.54 -25.69 -31.74
CA SER A 4 -34.24 -25.04 -31.63
C SER A 4 -34.26 -24.11 -30.41
N GLY A 5 -33.82 -24.62 -29.26
CA GLY A 5 -33.62 -23.83 -28.05
C GLY A 5 -32.50 -22.81 -28.26
N CYS A 6 -32.78 -21.53 -28.02
CA CYS A 6 -31.78 -20.47 -28.01
C CYS A 6 -30.86 -20.60 -26.79
N ALA A 7 -29.86 -21.47 -26.87
CA ALA A 7 -28.74 -21.45 -25.94
C ALA A 7 -27.82 -20.27 -26.32
N LYS A 8 -28.16 -19.07 -25.85
CA LYS A 8 -27.27 -17.90 -25.94
C LYS A 8 -26.20 -18.08 -24.86
N THR A 9 -24.98 -18.45 -25.25
CA THR A 9 -23.83 -18.42 -24.35
C THR A 9 -23.68 -17.01 -23.82
N THR A 10 -23.86 -16.83 -22.52
CA THR A 10 -23.61 -15.54 -21.88
C THR A 10 -22.10 -15.43 -21.71
N GLU A 11 -21.44 -14.69 -22.59
CA GLU A 11 -20.03 -14.33 -22.39
C GLU A 11 -19.94 -13.54 -21.08
N THR A 12 -19.17 -14.07 -20.14
CA THR A 12 -18.97 -13.43 -18.83
C THR A 12 -17.70 -12.60 -18.93
N GLU A 13 -17.85 -11.28 -19.01
CA GLU A 13 -16.71 -10.36 -18.98
C GLU A 13 -16.30 -10.13 -17.51
N VAL A 14 -15.12 -10.60 -17.14
CA VAL A 14 -14.56 -10.34 -15.81
C VAL A 14 -13.72 -9.07 -15.89
N ARG A 15 -14.14 -8.01 -15.20
CA ARG A 15 -13.34 -6.79 -15.03
C ARG A 15 -12.68 -6.76 -13.66
N VAL A 16 -11.37 -6.56 -13.66
CA VAL A 16 -10.60 -6.29 -12.43
C VAL A 16 -10.68 -4.79 -12.14
N VAL A 17 -11.25 -4.42 -11.00
CA VAL A 17 -11.30 -3.03 -10.54
C VAL A 17 -10.27 -2.86 -9.43
N ASN A 18 -9.15 -2.20 -9.73
CA ASN A 18 -8.17 -1.83 -8.71
C ASN A 18 -8.69 -0.62 -7.91
N LYS A 19 -8.92 -0.83 -6.61
CA LYS A 19 -9.30 0.23 -5.67
C LYS A 19 -8.13 0.53 -4.75
N LEU A 20 -7.63 1.76 -4.81
CA LEU A 20 -6.65 2.24 -3.85
C LEU A 20 -7.34 2.52 -2.50
N PRO A 21 -6.66 2.28 -1.36
CA PRO A 21 -7.15 2.73 -0.07
C PRO A 21 -7.33 4.26 -0.08
N PRO A 22 -8.24 4.81 0.74
CA PRO A 22 -8.46 6.25 0.83
C PRO A 22 -7.15 7.03 1.01
N ALA A 23 -7.06 8.20 0.38
CA ALA A 23 -5.96 9.14 0.62
C ALA A 23 -5.95 9.55 2.10
N GLY A 24 -4.77 9.65 2.70
CA GLY A 24 -4.61 10.00 4.12
C GLY A 24 -4.85 8.87 5.13
N LEU A 25 -5.19 7.64 4.69
CA LEU A 25 -5.26 6.48 5.60
C LEU A 25 -3.90 6.16 6.25
N VAL A 26 -2.83 6.34 5.48
CA VAL A 26 -1.45 6.22 5.94
C VAL A 26 -0.80 7.58 5.73
N VAL A 27 -0.17 8.10 6.78
CA VAL A 27 0.55 9.38 6.78
C VAL A 27 2.04 9.13 6.92
N PRO A 28 2.90 10.03 6.42
CA PRO A 28 4.35 9.93 6.63
C PRO A 28 4.67 9.76 8.12
N CYS A 29 5.60 8.85 8.42
CA CYS A 29 6.05 8.60 9.78
C CYS A 29 7.23 9.53 10.08
N ASP A 30 6.98 10.62 10.81
CA ASP A 30 8.05 11.53 11.26
C ASP A 30 8.86 10.86 12.36
N LYS A 31 10.03 10.32 12.00
CA LYS A 31 10.92 9.68 12.96
C LYS A 31 11.62 10.73 13.84
N PRO A 32 11.44 10.69 15.17
CA PRO A 32 12.16 11.59 16.05
C PRO A 32 13.66 11.25 16.09
N ALA A 33 14.50 12.28 16.16
CA ALA A 33 15.93 12.11 16.40
C ALA A 33 16.17 11.70 17.86
N VAL A 34 16.55 10.44 18.07
CA VAL A 34 16.89 9.92 19.40
C VAL A 34 18.37 10.11 19.66
N ASN A 35 18.70 11.14 20.45
CA ASN A 35 20.06 11.48 20.87
C ASN A 35 20.13 11.47 22.41
N GLY A 36 21.16 10.86 22.99
CA GLY A 36 21.36 10.87 24.44
C GLY A 36 22.31 9.78 24.92
N THR A 37 22.60 9.81 26.22
CA THR A 37 23.31 8.76 26.96
C THR A 37 22.29 8.08 27.85
N TRP A 38 22.17 6.75 27.75
CA TRP A 38 21.20 5.97 28.51
C TRP A 38 21.92 5.11 29.57
N PRO A 39 21.26 4.84 30.71
CA PRO A 39 21.79 3.90 31.70
C PRO A 39 21.85 2.47 31.13
N ALA A 40 22.78 1.66 31.64
CA ALA A 40 23.02 0.29 31.17
C ALA A 40 21.76 -0.60 31.14
N VAL A 41 20.81 -0.37 32.04
CA VAL A 41 19.55 -1.13 32.16
C VAL A 41 18.63 -1.01 30.92
N ILE A 42 18.78 0.04 30.11
CA ILE A 42 18.00 0.26 28.87
C ILE A 42 18.89 0.37 27.62
N ALA A 43 20.15 -0.07 27.73
CA ALA A 43 21.11 0.05 26.65
C ALA A 43 20.73 -0.75 25.40
N GLU A 44 19.91 -1.79 25.55
CA GLU A 44 19.38 -2.61 24.45
C GLU A 44 18.02 -2.12 23.95
N ASP A 45 17.17 -1.63 24.86
CA ASP A 45 15.81 -1.18 24.54
C ASP A 45 15.80 0.01 23.58
N ILE A 46 16.69 0.98 23.79
CA ILE A 46 16.75 2.19 22.95
C ILE A 46 17.17 1.86 21.50
N PRO A 47 18.25 1.09 21.24
CA PRO A 47 18.55 0.60 19.91
C PRO A 47 17.43 -0.22 19.27
N ASN A 48 16.78 -1.11 20.03
CA ASN A 48 15.68 -1.92 19.52
C ASN A 48 14.48 -1.06 19.11
N LEU A 49 14.12 -0.08 19.94
CA LEU A 49 13.08 0.90 19.61
C LEU A 49 13.46 1.69 18.35
N LYS A 50 14.72 2.15 18.24
CA LYS A 50 15.20 2.88 17.05
C LYS A 50 15.12 2.02 15.80
N ALA A 51 15.45 0.73 15.89
CA ALA A 51 15.34 -0.21 14.78
C ALA A 51 13.88 -0.39 14.35
N ALA A 52 12.97 -0.69 15.29
CA ALA A 52 11.55 -0.87 15.03
C ALA A 52 10.91 0.38 14.40
N LEU A 53 11.23 1.57 14.91
CA LEU A 53 10.77 2.84 14.32
C LEU A 53 11.33 3.07 12.90
N SER A 54 12.54 2.60 12.61
CA SER A 54 13.13 2.72 11.27
C SER A 54 12.41 1.82 10.27
N GLU A 55 12.13 0.58 10.67
CA GLU A 55 11.41 -0.39 9.85
C GLU A 55 9.99 0.09 9.55
N CYS A 56 9.28 0.58 10.57
CA CYS A 56 7.94 1.16 10.41
C CYS A 56 7.95 2.34 9.42
N ALA A 57 8.91 3.26 9.54
CA ALA A 57 9.04 4.38 8.61
C ALA A 57 9.29 3.92 7.17
N GLY A 58 10.14 2.91 6.96
CA GLY A 58 10.40 2.34 5.64
C GLY A 58 9.16 1.72 5.00
N GLN A 59 8.38 0.95 5.76
CA GLN A 59 7.13 0.36 5.25
C GLN A 59 6.11 1.42 4.84
N VAL A 60 6.02 2.52 5.59
CA VAL A 60 5.16 3.66 5.26
C VAL A 60 5.62 4.34 3.96
N GLU A 61 6.93 4.58 3.83
CA GLU A 61 7.51 5.18 2.63
C GLU A 61 7.27 4.31 1.38
N ASP A 62 7.53 3.01 1.48
CA ASP A 62 7.28 2.04 0.40
C ASP A 62 5.81 2.06 -0.04
N TYR A 63 4.89 2.09 0.92
CA TYR A 63 3.46 2.15 0.63
C TYR A 63 3.06 3.46 -0.07
N LEU A 64 3.57 4.60 0.40
CA LEU A 64 3.27 5.90 -0.20
C LEU A 64 3.83 5.99 -1.63
N ASN A 65 5.06 5.51 -1.85
CA ASN A 65 5.69 5.43 -3.15
C ASN A 65 4.90 4.53 -4.12
N TRP A 66 4.46 3.35 -3.66
CA TRP A 66 3.60 2.47 -4.44
C TRP A 66 2.28 3.16 -4.81
N ARG A 67 1.63 3.83 -3.85
CA ARG A 67 0.37 4.54 -4.07
C ARG A 67 0.51 5.62 -5.14
N GLU A 68 1.61 6.39 -5.12
CA GLU A 68 1.90 7.39 -6.14
C GLU A 68 2.11 6.76 -7.53
N GLN A 69 2.84 5.64 -7.61
CA GLN A 69 3.01 4.91 -8.86
C GLN A 69 1.66 4.45 -9.43
N GLN A 70 0.77 3.92 -8.59
CA GLN A 70 -0.57 3.53 -9.02
C GLN A 70 -1.41 4.73 -9.47
N ALA A 71 -1.30 5.86 -8.79
CA ALA A 71 -1.99 7.08 -9.21
C ALA A 71 -1.52 7.57 -10.59
N ARG A 72 -0.22 7.50 -10.88
CA ARG A 72 0.36 7.84 -12.20
C ARG A 72 -0.12 6.87 -13.29
N ASN A 73 -0.04 5.57 -13.05
CA ASN A 73 -0.45 4.56 -14.03
C ASN A 73 -1.94 4.69 -14.41
N ASN A 74 -2.80 4.94 -13.41
CA ASN A 74 -4.23 5.17 -13.63
C ASN A 74 -4.53 6.47 -14.41
N GLN A 75 -3.62 7.44 -14.45
CA GLN A 75 -3.77 8.64 -15.28
C GLN A 75 -3.39 8.34 -16.73
N THR A 76 -2.30 7.60 -16.96
CA THR A 76 -1.87 7.20 -18.31
C THR A 76 -2.91 6.33 -19.03
N GLU A 77 -3.60 5.44 -18.33
CA GLU A 77 -4.71 4.64 -18.90
C GLU A 77 -5.97 5.47 -19.21
N LYS A 78 -6.11 6.68 -18.66
CA LYS A 78 -7.26 7.56 -18.95
C LYS A 78 -7.01 8.52 -20.10
N ASP A 79 -5.75 8.78 -20.44
CA ASP A 79 -5.34 9.65 -21.55
C ASP A 79 -5.14 8.88 -22.87
N GLN A 80 -5.45 7.59 -22.88
CA GLN A 80 -5.33 6.66 -24.01
C GLN A 80 -6.69 6.10 -24.42
#